data_AF-F9TBD2-F1
#
_entry.id   AF-F9TBD2-F1
#
_cell.length_a   1.000
_cell.length_b   1.000
_cell.length_c   1.000
_cell.angle_alpha   90.00
_cell.angle_beta   90.00
_cell.angle_gamma   90.00
#
_symmetry.space_group_name_H-M   'P 1'
#
loop_
_entity.id
_entity.type
_entity.pdbx_description
1 polymer ?
#
loop_
_entity_poly.entity_id
_entity_poly.type
_entity_poly.pdbx_seq_one_letter_code
_entity_poly.pdbx_strand_id
1 'polypeptide(L)'
;MKGDRLTWFNAYNQSGYLTSTNWQPLSGLQPTAEWVPGTFLGQSVSTIKLRNNETGESVDLDFQVVGIQYNLGKASAHFGGSEPVNGSYKVCETAMGEGGVVTLADTGIGFCINSNTYKAATAFTPFQFARPLIKTSDIAQSLREAGVSSGQYTGSVMIRPAYGFRSPTGSWTYRSTNGVPVTLSIRYEAANLANIEVSGSGIMPAKYDQKKLTASGQTDYLITAHGFFTNGLKLSFPENEVDGFNLAYVDEGSAKPIPYSIDCNACEDTSLVSNGKLNLNNRETVVGGEGDTVSLMLNVHYDNISADDLTTGNYYDQFTVYFEENL
;
A
#
# COMPACT_ATOMS: atom_id res chain seq x y z
N MET A 1 3.84 5.27 5.09
CA MET A 1 2.72 4.87 4.23
C MET A 1 1.54 4.69 5.14
N LYS A 2 0.42 5.31 4.79
CA LYS A 2 -0.86 5.15 5.49
C LYS A 2 -1.88 4.76 4.43
N GLY A 3 -2.39 3.54 4.49
CA GLY A 3 -3.21 2.96 3.42
C GLY A 3 -2.47 3.05 2.08
N ASP A 4 -3.10 3.69 1.10
CA ASP A 4 -2.61 3.79 -0.28
C ASP A 4 -1.61 4.94 -0.48
N ARG A 5 -1.47 5.83 0.52
CA ARG A 5 -0.65 7.02 0.36
C ARG A 5 0.80 6.74 0.73
N LEU A 6 1.63 6.61 -0.31
CA LEU A 6 3.09 6.59 -0.20
C LEU A 6 3.65 8.02 -0.24
N THR A 7 4.53 8.34 0.71
CA THR A 7 5.26 9.61 0.74
C THR A 7 6.74 9.31 0.91
N TRP A 8 7.55 9.86 0.01
CA TRP A 8 9.00 9.68 0.04
C TRP A 8 9.67 10.76 0.88
N PHE A 9 10.54 10.35 1.80
CA PHE A 9 11.35 11.28 2.60
C PHE A 9 12.71 11.57 1.96
N ASN A 10 13.41 10.53 1.50
CA ASN A 10 14.79 10.60 0.99
C ASN A 10 14.92 10.10 -0.45
N ALA A 11 13.81 10.14 -1.19
CA ALA A 11 13.74 9.78 -2.58
C ALA A 11 12.82 10.73 -3.34
N TYR A 12 13.06 10.89 -4.62
CA TYR A 12 12.22 11.70 -5.50
C TYR A 12 12.21 11.11 -6.90
N ASN A 13 11.16 11.45 -7.66
CA ASN A 13 11.03 11.01 -9.04
C ASN A 13 11.80 11.96 -9.96
N GLN A 14 12.73 11.42 -10.75
CA GLN A 14 13.44 12.10 -11.79
C GLN A 14 13.16 11.42 -13.12
N SER A 15 12.43 12.10 -14.00
CA SER A 15 12.13 11.63 -15.37
C SER A 15 11.53 10.22 -15.43
N GLY A 16 10.68 9.85 -14.45
CA GLY A 16 10.02 8.54 -14.39
C GLY A 16 10.77 7.48 -13.56
N TYR A 17 11.93 7.81 -13.00
CA TYR A 17 12.71 6.91 -12.14
C TYR A 17 12.81 7.45 -10.71
N LEU A 18 12.78 6.55 -9.74
CA LEU A 18 13.02 6.88 -8.35
C LEU A 18 14.53 6.91 -8.08
N THR A 19 15.01 7.96 -7.42
CA THR A 19 16.41 8.02 -6.95
C THR A 19 16.49 8.68 -5.57
N SER A 20 17.58 8.40 -4.85
CA SER A 20 17.79 9.00 -3.53
C SER A 20 18.18 10.47 -3.65
N THR A 21 17.76 11.29 -2.70
CA THR A 21 18.28 12.66 -2.54
C THR A 21 19.77 12.68 -2.14
N ASN A 22 20.28 11.56 -1.60
CA ASN A 22 21.66 11.44 -1.15
C ASN A 22 22.59 10.89 -2.24
N TRP A 23 23.76 11.50 -2.35
CA TRP A 23 24.85 11.03 -3.21
C TRP A 23 25.78 10.09 -2.43
N GLN A 24 26.13 8.95 -3.03
CA GLN A 24 27.04 7.99 -2.40
C GLN A 24 28.48 8.32 -2.81
N PRO A 25 29.37 8.67 -1.86
CA PRO A 25 30.76 8.95 -2.18
C PRO A 25 31.48 7.70 -2.63
N LEU A 26 32.25 7.82 -3.70
CA LEU A 26 33.04 6.73 -4.27
C LEU A 26 34.52 6.98 -4.04
N SER A 27 35.22 5.94 -3.59
CA SER A 27 36.65 5.98 -3.26
C SER A 27 37.46 5.05 -4.15
N GLY A 28 38.78 5.26 -4.18
CA GLY A 28 39.71 4.40 -4.92
C GLY A 28 39.62 4.53 -6.44
N LEU A 29 39.00 5.59 -6.96
CA LEU A 29 38.88 5.85 -8.39
C LEU A 29 40.23 6.29 -8.97
N GLN A 30 40.62 5.66 -10.08
CA GLN A 30 41.87 5.96 -10.76
C GLN A 30 41.76 7.29 -11.54
N PRO A 31 42.68 8.25 -11.36
CA PRO A 31 42.77 9.42 -12.22
C PRO A 31 43.04 9.01 -13.68
N THR A 32 42.35 9.65 -14.61
CA THR A 32 42.46 9.36 -16.04
C THR A 32 42.27 10.63 -16.87
N ALA A 33 42.83 10.66 -18.08
CA ALA A 33 42.61 11.74 -19.03
C ALA A 33 41.35 11.52 -19.88
N GLU A 34 40.77 10.31 -19.89
CA GLU A 34 39.60 9.98 -20.67
C GLU A 34 38.81 8.84 -20.03
N TRP A 35 37.49 9.00 -19.92
CA TRP A 35 36.61 7.98 -19.35
C TRP A 35 35.27 7.91 -20.07
N VAL A 36 34.58 6.79 -19.90
CA VAL A 36 33.20 6.60 -20.36
C VAL A 36 32.36 6.06 -19.21
N PRO A 37 31.26 6.73 -18.83
CA PRO A 37 30.35 6.22 -17.83
C PRO A 37 29.66 4.96 -18.34
N GLY A 38 29.48 3.99 -17.45
CA GLY A 38 28.64 2.81 -17.66
C GLY A 38 27.68 2.60 -16.49
N THR A 39 26.74 1.68 -16.64
CA THR A 39 25.79 1.35 -15.57
C THR A 39 26.45 0.51 -14.48
N PHE A 40 26.10 -0.76 -14.34
CA PHE A 40 26.61 -1.64 -13.30
C PHE A 40 26.92 -3.02 -13.89
N LEU A 41 27.95 -3.66 -13.35
CA LEU A 41 28.33 -5.03 -13.73
C LEU A 41 27.69 -5.99 -12.73
N GLY A 42 27.04 -7.05 -13.24
CA GLY A 42 26.41 -8.09 -12.43
C GLY A 42 25.06 -8.54 -12.97
N GLN A 43 24.38 -9.41 -12.22
CA GLN A 43 23.00 -9.78 -12.51
C GLN A 43 22.08 -8.58 -12.29
N SER A 44 21.10 -8.41 -13.18
CA SER A 44 20.05 -7.41 -12.99
C SER A 44 19.25 -7.73 -11.74
N VAL A 45 19.06 -6.73 -10.90
CA VAL A 45 18.16 -6.80 -9.75
C VAL A 45 16.77 -6.47 -10.27
N SER A 46 15.82 -7.38 -10.11
CA SER A 46 14.40 -7.21 -10.48
C SER A 46 13.45 -7.32 -9.29
N THR A 47 13.94 -7.76 -8.13
CA THR A 47 13.16 -7.83 -6.89
C THR A 47 13.97 -7.34 -5.71
N ILE A 48 13.28 -6.81 -4.70
CA ILE A 48 13.85 -6.49 -3.40
C ILE A 48 12.98 -7.13 -2.31
N LYS A 49 13.63 -7.89 -1.43
CA LYS A 49 12.97 -8.45 -0.26
C LYS A 49 12.97 -7.43 0.86
N LEU A 50 11.80 -6.96 1.25
CA LEU A 50 11.62 -6.15 2.44
C LEU A 50 11.34 -7.05 3.63
N ARG A 51 11.89 -6.72 4.79
CA ARG A 51 11.64 -7.42 6.05
C ARG A 51 11.18 -6.47 7.13
N ASN A 52 10.13 -6.82 7.86
CA ASN A 52 9.68 -6.12 9.05
C ASN A 52 10.76 -6.25 10.14
N ASN A 53 11.23 -5.12 10.64
CA ASN A 53 12.31 -5.07 11.63
C ASN A 53 11.90 -5.65 13.00
N GLU A 54 10.60 -5.73 13.28
CA GLU A 54 10.04 -6.17 14.56
C GLU A 54 9.51 -7.60 14.50
N THR A 55 8.64 -7.90 13.53
CA THR A 55 7.99 -9.23 13.41
C THR A 55 8.82 -10.22 12.59
N GLY A 56 9.74 -9.74 11.75
CA GLY A 56 10.53 -10.57 10.85
C GLY A 56 9.80 -11.03 9.59
N GLU A 57 8.51 -10.68 9.42
CA GLU A 57 7.73 -10.90 8.20
C GLU A 57 8.42 -10.29 6.98
N SER A 58 8.14 -10.82 5.79
CA SER A 58 8.80 -10.34 4.58
C SER A 58 7.89 -10.31 3.37
N VAL A 59 8.10 -9.30 2.52
CA VAL A 59 7.40 -9.11 1.25
C VAL A 59 8.44 -8.90 0.15
N ASP A 60 8.28 -9.61 -0.96
CA ASP A 60 9.07 -9.38 -2.15
C ASP A 60 8.37 -8.32 -3.02
N LEU A 61 9.10 -7.27 -3.39
CA LEU A 61 8.59 -6.20 -4.24
C LEU A 61 9.27 -6.24 -5.60
N ASP A 62 8.50 -5.94 -6.64
CA ASP A 62 9.06 -5.65 -7.96
C ASP A 62 9.89 -4.37 -7.88
N PHE A 63 11.18 -4.54 -8.14
CA PHE A 63 12.19 -3.53 -7.91
C PHE A 63 13.32 -3.72 -8.91
N GLN A 64 13.45 -2.79 -9.84
CA GLN A 64 14.46 -2.84 -10.87
C GLN A 64 15.44 -1.68 -10.70
N VAL A 65 16.74 -2.00 -10.64
CA VAL A 65 17.77 -0.98 -10.85
C VAL A 65 17.97 -0.86 -12.35
N VAL A 66 17.61 0.30 -12.91
CA VAL A 66 17.57 0.56 -14.36
C VAL A 66 18.68 1.48 -14.82
N GLY A 67 19.41 2.08 -13.89
CA GLY A 67 20.41 3.07 -14.25
C GLY A 67 21.19 3.63 -13.07
N ILE A 68 22.02 4.60 -13.38
CA ILE A 68 22.89 5.26 -12.42
C ILE A 68 23.15 6.71 -12.83
N GLN A 69 23.34 7.55 -11.84
CA GLN A 69 23.88 8.89 -12.01
C GLN A 69 25.27 8.99 -11.41
N TYR A 70 26.18 9.64 -12.13
CA TYR A 70 27.50 10.03 -11.65
C TYR A 70 27.53 11.53 -11.44
N ASN A 71 27.93 11.99 -10.26
CA ASN A 71 28.21 13.39 -10.00
C ASN A 71 29.72 13.62 -10.06
N LEU A 72 30.12 14.46 -11.02
CA LEU A 72 31.51 14.76 -11.30
C LEU A 72 32.10 15.70 -10.25
N GLY A 73 31.29 16.50 -9.56
CA GLY A 73 31.75 17.52 -8.63
C GLY A 73 32.77 18.45 -9.32
N LYS A 74 33.96 18.59 -8.73
CA LYS A 74 35.05 19.40 -9.30
C LYS A 74 35.59 18.85 -10.64
N ALA A 75 35.40 17.57 -10.93
CA ALA A 75 35.86 16.95 -12.17
C ALA A 75 35.14 17.52 -13.41
N SER A 76 33.94 18.08 -13.24
CA SER A 76 33.16 18.69 -14.33
C SER A 76 33.93 19.80 -15.07
N ALA A 77 34.77 20.55 -14.37
CA ALA A 77 35.62 21.60 -14.97
C ALA A 77 36.80 21.05 -15.78
N HIS A 78 37.19 19.78 -15.57
CA HIS A 78 38.30 19.14 -16.27
C HIS A 78 37.84 18.33 -17.47
N PHE A 79 36.64 17.75 -17.40
CA PHE A 79 36.08 16.84 -18.41
C PHE A 79 35.09 17.56 -19.34
N GLY A 80 35.58 18.57 -20.06
CA GLY A 80 34.76 19.39 -20.97
C GLY A 80 34.69 18.90 -22.43
N GLY A 81 35.64 18.05 -22.85
CA GLY A 81 35.63 17.48 -24.20
C GLY A 81 34.87 16.16 -24.24
N SER A 82 34.17 15.88 -25.34
CA SER A 82 33.51 14.60 -25.57
C SER A 82 33.78 14.04 -26.96
N GLU A 83 34.00 12.73 -27.05
CA GLU A 83 34.18 12.03 -28.33
C GLU A 83 33.25 10.81 -28.40
N PRO A 84 32.73 10.44 -29.58
CA PRO A 84 31.99 9.20 -29.74
C PRO A 84 32.82 7.99 -29.31
N VAL A 85 32.20 7.10 -28.54
CA VAL A 85 32.82 5.82 -28.19
C VAL A 85 32.93 4.98 -29.46
N ASN A 86 34.13 4.48 -29.72
CA ASN A 86 34.39 3.57 -30.82
C ASN A 86 34.60 2.15 -30.25
N GLY A 87 33.51 1.39 -30.11
CA GLY A 87 33.53 0.07 -29.47
C GLY A 87 32.21 -0.69 -29.57
N SER A 88 32.23 -1.97 -29.20
CA SER A 88 31.10 -2.90 -29.40
C SER A 88 30.13 -3.02 -28.21
N TYR A 89 30.24 -2.15 -27.20
CA TYR A 89 29.36 -2.18 -26.03
C TYR A 89 28.00 -1.56 -26.36
N LYS A 90 26.94 -2.07 -25.71
CA LYS A 90 25.59 -1.48 -25.81
C LYS A 90 25.62 -0.05 -25.28
N VAL A 91 25.07 0.88 -26.05
CA VAL A 91 24.84 2.27 -25.63
C VAL A 91 23.51 2.35 -24.87
N CYS A 92 23.49 3.05 -23.74
CA CYS A 92 22.27 3.24 -22.94
C CYS A 92 21.25 4.11 -23.69
N GLU A 93 19.96 3.81 -23.51
CA GLU A 93 18.85 4.56 -24.12
C GLU A 93 18.81 6.02 -23.66
N THR A 94 19.07 6.25 -22.37
CA THR A 94 19.17 7.58 -21.79
C THR A 94 20.61 7.86 -21.37
N ALA A 95 21.20 8.91 -21.94
CA ALA A 95 22.48 9.46 -21.54
C ALA A 95 22.41 11.00 -21.54
N MET A 96 22.27 11.62 -20.37
CA MET A 96 22.18 13.09 -20.23
C MET A 96 23.28 13.61 -19.31
N GLY A 97 23.94 14.69 -19.71
CA GLY A 97 24.95 15.39 -18.91
C GLY A 97 24.53 16.83 -18.65
N GLU A 98 24.11 17.16 -17.43
CA GLU A 98 23.73 18.54 -17.06
C GLU A 98 24.23 18.86 -15.65
N GLY A 99 24.74 20.08 -15.43
CA GLY A 99 25.17 20.54 -14.11
C GLY A 99 26.28 19.71 -13.44
N GLY A 100 27.11 19.01 -14.24
CA GLY A 100 28.14 18.11 -13.73
C GLY A 100 27.61 16.74 -13.27
N VAL A 101 26.38 16.38 -13.64
CA VAL A 101 25.80 15.05 -13.42
C VAL A 101 25.63 14.33 -14.75
N VAL A 102 26.13 13.10 -14.85
CA VAL A 102 25.91 12.20 -15.99
C VAL A 102 24.92 11.12 -15.58
N THR A 103 23.78 11.06 -16.27
CA THR A 103 22.70 10.11 -16.02
C THR A 103 22.72 9.04 -17.10
N LEU A 104 22.76 7.77 -16.71
CA LEU A 104 22.60 6.62 -17.58
C LEU A 104 21.39 5.79 -17.15
N ALA A 105 20.48 5.49 -18.07
CA ALA A 105 19.38 4.56 -17.82
C ALA A 105 19.09 3.73 -19.07
N ASP A 106 18.68 2.49 -18.84
CA ASP A 106 18.30 1.54 -19.88
C ASP A 106 17.17 0.67 -19.34
N THR A 107 16.10 0.54 -20.12
CA THR A 107 14.96 -0.29 -19.74
C THR A 107 15.23 -1.78 -19.93
N GLY A 108 16.25 -2.12 -20.73
CA GLY A 108 16.70 -3.49 -20.96
C GLY A 108 17.58 -4.04 -19.83
N ILE A 109 17.73 -5.36 -19.83
CA ILE A 109 18.61 -6.07 -18.89
C ILE A 109 20.06 -5.92 -19.35
N GLY A 110 20.97 -5.63 -18.42
CA GLY A 110 22.41 -5.71 -18.63
C GLY A 110 23.17 -4.39 -18.55
N PHE A 111 24.47 -4.48 -18.80
CA PHE A 111 25.40 -3.36 -18.76
C PHE A 111 25.33 -2.55 -20.06
N CYS A 112 25.29 -1.22 -19.93
CA CYS A 112 25.39 -0.29 -21.05
C CYS A 112 26.31 0.88 -20.70
N ILE A 113 26.78 1.59 -21.72
CA ILE A 113 27.66 2.75 -21.60
C ILE A 113 27.08 4.00 -22.27
N ASN A 114 27.64 5.16 -21.94
CA ASN A 114 27.38 6.39 -22.68
C ASN A 114 27.88 6.27 -24.13
N SER A 115 27.21 6.92 -25.08
CA SER A 115 27.67 7.00 -26.47
C SER A 115 28.94 7.85 -26.64
N ASN A 116 29.26 8.69 -25.65
CA ASN A 116 30.43 9.57 -25.67
C ASN A 116 31.37 9.29 -24.48
N THR A 117 32.67 9.41 -24.75
CA THR A 117 33.72 9.53 -23.74
C THR A 117 33.81 10.98 -23.28
N TYR A 118 34.40 11.21 -22.11
CA TYR A 118 34.71 12.52 -21.55
C TYR A 118 36.23 12.65 -21.38
N LYS A 119 36.80 13.73 -21.92
CA LYS A 119 38.24 13.98 -22.00
C LYS A 119 38.67 15.18 -21.16
N ALA A 120 39.84 15.05 -20.56
CA ALA A 120 40.55 16.09 -19.83
C ALA A 120 41.98 16.26 -20.37
N ALA A 121 42.51 17.49 -20.30
CA ALA A 121 43.88 17.78 -20.73
C ALA A 121 44.94 17.08 -19.87
N THR A 122 44.63 16.85 -18.59
CA THR A 122 45.48 16.15 -17.62
C THR A 122 44.67 15.11 -16.87
N ALA A 123 45.33 14.04 -16.41
CA ALA A 123 44.64 12.98 -15.66
C ALA A 123 43.98 13.53 -14.39
N PHE A 124 42.69 13.27 -14.23
CA PHE A 124 41.89 13.70 -13.09
C PHE A 124 40.93 12.58 -12.65
N THR A 125 40.50 12.58 -11.39
CA THR A 125 39.52 11.60 -10.91
C THR A 125 38.15 11.87 -11.56
N PRO A 126 37.56 10.92 -12.30
CA PRO A 126 36.47 11.20 -13.24
C PRO A 126 35.17 11.65 -12.58
N PHE A 127 34.86 11.14 -11.40
CA PHE A 127 33.68 11.50 -10.63
C PHE A 127 33.94 11.30 -9.13
N GLN A 128 33.05 11.79 -8.29
CA GLN A 128 33.20 11.69 -6.84
C GLN A 128 32.04 10.95 -6.18
N PHE A 129 30.87 10.96 -6.82
CA PHE A 129 29.69 10.32 -6.26
C PHE A 129 28.90 9.58 -7.32
N ALA A 130 28.13 8.60 -6.89
CA ALA A 130 27.07 8.03 -7.71
C ALA A 130 25.80 7.79 -6.91
N ARG A 131 24.69 7.62 -7.60
CA ARG A 131 23.47 7.08 -7.01
C ARG A 131 22.64 6.31 -8.04
N PRO A 132 21.93 5.24 -7.63
CA PRO A 132 21.20 4.42 -8.59
C PRO A 132 19.86 5.03 -8.98
N LEU A 133 19.36 4.60 -10.14
CA LEU A 133 18.01 4.88 -10.63
C LEU A 133 17.19 3.61 -10.55
N ILE A 134 15.99 3.71 -10.00
CA ILE A 134 15.15 2.58 -9.63
C ILE A 134 13.79 2.73 -10.28
N LYS A 135 13.21 1.60 -10.68
CA LYS A 135 11.80 1.45 -11.00
C LYS A 135 11.18 0.46 -10.01
N THR A 136 9.97 0.74 -9.54
CA THR A 136 9.25 -0.13 -8.60
C THR A 136 7.75 -0.06 -8.90
N SER A 137 7.02 -1.11 -8.53
CA SER A 137 5.56 -1.20 -8.66
C SER A 137 4.84 -0.46 -7.52
N ASP A 138 3.52 -0.65 -7.42
CA ASP A 138 2.72 -0.15 -6.30
C ASP A 138 3.06 -0.89 -5.01
N ILE A 139 3.93 -0.28 -4.20
CA ILE A 139 4.39 -0.84 -2.94
C ILE A 139 3.24 -0.98 -1.93
N ALA A 140 2.24 -0.10 -1.97
CA ALA A 140 1.12 -0.13 -1.04
C ALA A 140 0.27 -1.37 -1.27
N GLN A 141 -0.06 -1.62 -2.54
CA GLN A 141 -0.78 -2.81 -2.96
C GLN A 141 -0.04 -4.09 -2.57
N SER A 142 1.27 -4.19 -2.86
CA SER A 142 2.05 -5.40 -2.53
C SER A 142 2.13 -5.69 -1.03
N LEU A 143 2.20 -4.66 -0.17
CA LEU A 143 2.18 -4.85 1.29
C LEU A 143 0.79 -5.28 1.79
N ARG A 144 -0.29 -4.76 1.20
CA ARG A 144 -1.66 -5.16 1.53
C ARG A 144 -1.97 -6.60 1.12
N GLU A 145 -1.70 -6.95 -0.13
CA GLU A 145 -1.93 -8.30 -0.68
C GLU A 145 -1.13 -9.36 0.07
N ALA A 146 0.04 -8.99 0.60
CA ALA A 146 0.83 -9.88 1.45
C ALA A 146 0.26 -10.07 2.86
N GLY A 147 -0.73 -9.28 3.28
CA GLY A 147 -1.39 -9.39 4.58
C GLY A 147 -0.45 -9.19 5.77
N VAL A 148 0.62 -8.40 5.59
CA VAL A 148 1.65 -8.25 6.63
C VAL A 148 1.29 -7.18 7.67
N SER A 149 1.84 -7.30 8.87
CA SER A 149 1.55 -6.39 9.98
C SER A 149 2.12 -4.98 9.78
N SER A 150 1.60 -4.01 10.55
CA SER A 150 2.20 -2.67 10.66
C SER A 150 3.66 -2.75 11.12
N GLY A 151 4.51 -1.85 10.63
CA GLY A 151 5.90 -1.76 11.08
C GLY A 151 6.85 -1.12 10.08
N GLN A 152 8.15 -1.19 10.39
CA GLN A 152 9.20 -0.71 9.50
C GLN A 152 9.74 -1.87 8.65
N TYR A 153 9.50 -1.82 7.34
CA TYR A 153 9.98 -2.78 6.35
C TYR A 153 11.24 -2.27 5.68
N THR A 154 12.34 -3.02 5.77
CA THR A 154 13.62 -2.65 5.17
C THR A 154 14.19 -3.75 4.30
N GLY A 155 14.69 -3.39 3.13
CA GLY A 155 15.42 -4.27 2.22
C GLY A 155 16.60 -3.54 1.61
N SER A 156 17.61 -4.29 1.18
CA SER A 156 18.79 -3.69 0.54
C SER A 156 19.36 -4.59 -0.53
N VAL A 157 19.79 -3.96 -1.63
CA VAL A 157 20.55 -4.61 -2.70
C VAL A 157 21.86 -3.86 -2.93
N MET A 158 22.90 -4.58 -3.31
CA MET A 158 24.21 -3.99 -3.59
C MET A 158 24.42 -3.89 -5.08
N ILE A 159 24.69 -2.69 -5.58
CA ILE A 159 25.06 -2.50 -6.99
C ILE A 159 26.53 -2.14 -7.11
N ARG A 160 27.18 -2.49 -8.22
CA ARG A 160 28.58 -2.13 -8.48
C ARG A 160 28.68 -1.29 -9.74
N PRO A 161 28.63 0.05 -9.61
CA PRO A 161 28.82 0.96 -10.72
C PRO A 161 30.10 0.64 -11.49
N ALA A 162 30.06 0.70 -12.81
CA ALA A 162 31.21 0.41 -13.64
C ALA A 162 31.41 1.46 -14.72
N TYR A 163 32.67 1.72 -15.05
CA TYR A 163 33.07 2.72 -16.02
C TYR A 163 34.31 2.27 -16.78
N GLY A 164 34.44 2.76 -18.02
CA GLY A 164 35.65 2.61 -18.82
C GLY A 164 36.60 3.79 -18.61
N PHE A 165 37.90 3.57 -18.68
CA PHE A 165 38.90 4.63 -18.60
C PHE A 165 40.19 4.29 -19.36
N ARG A 166 40.96 5.32 -19.70
CA ARG A 166 42.33 5.16 -20.21
C ARG A 166 43.31 4.91 -19.06
N SER A 167 44.03 3.80 -19.13
CA SER A 167 45.13 3.51 -18.22
C SER A 167 46.26 4.55 -18.36
N PRO A 168 47.20 4.64 -17.39
CA PRO A 168 48.40 5.48 -17.54
C PRO A 168 49.24 5.14 -18.78
N THR A 169 49.15 3.91 -19.29
CA THR A 169 49.82 3.46 -20.53
C THR A 169 49.03 3.78 -21.80
N GLY A 170 47.86 4.43 -21.69
CA GLY A 170 47.02 4.84 -22.82
C GLY A 170 46.06 3.78 -23.35
N SER A 171 45.99 2.58 -22.76
CA SER A 171 45.06 1.53 -23.18
C SER A 171 43.68 1.71 -22.55
N TRP A 172 42.62 1.35 -23.26
CA TRP A 172 41.28 1.26 -22.66
C TRP A 172 41.21 0.08 -21.70
N THR A 173 40.63 0.32 -20.53
CA THR A 173 40.28 -0.70 -19.55
C THR A 173 38.99 -0.29 -18.83
N TYR A 174 38.49 -1.13 -17.94
CA TYR A 174 37.29 -0.86 -17.18
C TYR A 174 37.49 -1.19 -15.71
N ARG A 175 36.66 -0.59 -14.87
CA ARG A 175 36.65 -0.89 -13.44
C ARG A 175 35.24 -0.79 -12.88
N SER A 176 34.93 -1.69 -11.96
CA SER A 176 33.80 -1.52 -11.04
C SER A 176 34.26 -0.84 -9.77
N THR A 177 33.39 0.03 -9.26
CA THR A 177 33.58 0.72 -7.98
C THR A 177 33.21 -0.21 -6.82
N ASN A 178 33.40 0.27 -5.59
CA ASN A 178 32.88 -0.42 -4.42
C ASN A 178 31.35 -0.55 -4.51
N GLY A 179 30.81 -1.56 -3.83
CA GLY A 179 29.37 -1.77 -3.81
C GLY A 179 28.64 -0.56 -3.22
N VAL A 180 27.67 -0.04 -3.95
CA VAL A 180 26.75 1.01 -3.49
C VAL A 180 25.47 0.34 -3.00
N PRO A 181 25.11 0.46 -1.70
CA PRO A 181 23.87 -0.07 -1.19
C PRO A 181 22.70 0.75 -1.69
N VAL A 182 21.64 0.06 -2.11
CA VAL A 182 20.34 0.64 -2.35
C VAL A 182 19.40 0.08 -1.31
N THR A 183 19.07 0.91 -0.33
CA THR A 183 18.21 0.55 0.79
C THR A 183 16.84 1.18 0.61
N LEU A 184 15.81 0.35 0.57
CA LEU A 184 14.42 0.77 0.65
C LEU A 184 13.93 0.53 2.06
N SER A 185 13.39 1.57 2.70
CA SER A 185 12.87 1.48 4.06
C SER A 185 11.51 2.19 4.13
N ILE A 186 10.48 1.45 4.52
CA ILE A 186 9.08 1.88 4.45
C ILE A 186 8.44 1.66 5.81
N ARG A 187 7.87 2.72 6.36
CA ARG A 187 6.96 2.62 7.50
C ARG A 187 5.56 2.31 6.98
N TYR A 188 5.02 1.16 7.34
CA TYR A 188 3.69 0.69 6.95
C TYR A 188 2.73 0.69 8.15
N GLU A 189 1.55 1.25 7.96
CA GLU A 189 0.41 1.13 8.86
C GLU A 189 -0.64 0.27 8.12
N ALA A 190 -0.75 -1.00 8.52
CA ALA A 190 -1.68 -1.97 8.00
C ALA A 190 -3.11 -1.64 8.46
N ALA A 191 -4.09 -2.08 7.67
CA ALA A 191 -5.48 -1.94 8.05
C ALA A 191 -5.79 -2.79 9.30
N ASN A 192 -6.58 -2.23 10.22
CA ASN A 192 -6.91 -2.89 11.46
C ASN A 192 -8.22 -2.35 12.04
N LEU A 193 -9.01 -3.24 12.61
CA LEU A 193 -10.09 -2.90 13.52
C LEU A 193 -9.56 -2.91 14.96
N ALA A 194 -9.61 -1.78 15.66
CA ALA A 194 -9.11 -1.65 17.03
C ALA A 194 -10.23 -1.79 18.08
N ASN A 195 -11.38 -1.15 17.84
CA ASN A 195 -12.52 -1.14 18.76
C ASN A 195 -13.84 -0.93 18.01
N ILE A 196 -14.93 -1.44 18.58
CA ILE A 196 -16.31 -1.16 18.15
C ILE A 196 -17.05 -0.51 19.32
N GLU A 197 -17.62 0.66 19.08
CA GLU A 197 -18.55 1.31 20.00
C GLU A 197 -19.97 1.19 19.46
N VAL A 198 -20.89 0.71 20.29
CA VAL A 198 -22.31 0.59 19.95
C VAL A 198 -23.10 1.52 20.87
N SER A 199 -23.89 2.42 20.28
CA SER A 199 -24.76 3.34 20.98
C SER A 199 -26.20 3.15 20.51
N GLY A 200 -27.08 2.77 21.43
CA GLY A 200 -28.51 2.58 21.19
C GLY A 200 -29.17 2.04 22.46
N SER A 201 -30.46 2.33 22.67
CA SER A 201 -31.17 1.83 23.86
C SER A 201 -31.71 0.41 23.67
N GLY A 202 -31.89 -0.02 22.41
CA GLY A 202 -32.57 -1.27 22.06
C GLY A 202 -34.07 -1.28 22.38
N ILE A 203 -34.62 -0.17 22.87
CA ILE A 203 -36.04 -0.06 23.24
C ILE A 203 -36.82 0.31 21.99
N MET A 204 -37.79 -0.52 21.61
CA MET A 204 -38.74 -0.29 20.52
C MET A 204 -40.13 0.03 21.07
N PRO A 205 -40.49 1.31 21.28
CA PRO A 205 -41.82 1.65 21.76
C PRO A 205 -42.89 1.29 20.72
N ALA A 206 -43.87 0.50 21.13
CA ALA A 206 -44.98 0.11 20.26
C ALA A 206 -45.85 1.33 19.90
N LYS A 207 -46.07 1.52 18.60
CA LYS A 207 -47.00 2.49 18.03
C LYS A 207 -48.20 1.74 17.48
N TYR A 208 -49.34 1.90 18.13
CA TYR A 208 -50.59 1.24 17.73
C TYR A 208 -51.41 2.11 16.77
N ASP A 209 -51.72 1.58 15.59
CA ASP A 209 -52.65 2.17 14.63
C ASP A 209 -54.06 1.64 14.91
N GLN A 210 -54.90 2.48 15.53
CA GLN A 210 -56.28 2.14 15.88
C GLN A 210 -57.20 1.95 14.66
N LYS A 211 -56.84 2.45 13.48
CA LYS A 211 -57.66 2.30 12.27
C LYS A 211 -57.38 0.99 11.57
N LYS A 212 -56.09 0.63 11.45
CA LYS A 212 -55.65 -0.63 10.84
C LYS A 212 -55.66 -1.79 11.81
N LEU A 213 -55.75 -1.51 13.11
CA LEU A 213 -55.60 -2.48 14.20
C LEU A 213 -54.26 -3.20 14.11
N THR A 214 -53.18 -2.42 13.96
CA THR A 214 -51.81 -2.94 13.85
C THR A 214 -50.85 -2.23 14.79
N ALA A 215 -49.72 -2.87 15.11
CA ALA A 215 -48.62 -2.24 15.84
C ALA A 215 -47.31 -2.27 15.03
N SER A 216 -46.54 -1.20 15.15
CA SER A 216 -45.15 -1.09 14.67
C SER A 216 -44.23 -0.61 15.80
N GLY A 217 -42.94 -0.86 15.68
CA GLY A 217 -41.92 -0.37 16.61
C GLY A 217 -40.57 -0.31 15.93
N GLN A 218 -39.70 0.60 16.38
CA GLN A 218 -38.36 0.74 15.82
C GLN A 218 -37.37 1.26 16.86
N THR A 219 -36.10 0.94 16.67
CA THR A 219 -34.95 1.48 17.39
C THR A 219 -33.74 1.55 16.46
N ASP A 220 -32.78 2.41 16.80
CA ASP A 220 -31.53 2.55 16.05
C ASP A 220 -30.33 2.18 16.93
N TYR A 221 -29.35 1.54 16.31
CA TYR A 221 -28.01 1.36 16.86
C TYR A 221 -27.01 2.11 15.98
N LEU A 222 -26.35 3.11 16.56
CA LEU A 222 -25.17 3.74 15.97
C LEU A 222 -23.95 2.90 16.30
N ILE A 223 -23.26 2.41 15.29
CA ILE A 223 -22.02 1.66 15.42
C ILE A 223 -20.88 2.52 14.91
N THR A 224 -19.86 2.69 15.73
CA THR A 224 -18.62 3.40 15.40
C THR A 224 -17.45 2.45 15.54
N ALA A 225 -16.83 2.11 14.41
CA ALA A 225 -15.64 1.29 14.34
C ALA A 225 -14.41 2.20 14.32
N HIS A 226 -13.50 1.97 15.27
CA HIS A 226 -12.23 2.70 15.40
C HIS A 226 -11.09 1.81 14.97
N GLY A 227 -10.14 2.34 14.21
CA GLY A 227 -9.08 1.53 13.63
C GLY A 227 -8.29 2.31 12.58
N PHE A 228 -7.80 1.60 11.57
CA PHE A 228 -7.35 2.17 10.32
C PHE A 228 -7.94 1.32 9.19
N PHE A 229 -8.81 1.89 8.38
CA PHE A 229 -9.57 1.19 7.36
C PHE A 229 -9.10 1.61 5.97
N THR A 230 -8.91 0.63 5.08
CA THR A 230 -8.57 0.90 3.68
C THR A 230 -9.74 0.71 2.73
N ASN A 231 -10.61 -0.28 2.96
CA ASN A 231 -11.82 -0.46 2.14
C ASN A 231 -13.11 -0.58 2.98
N GLY A 232 -13.04 -0.24 4.26
CA GLY A 232 -14.19 -0.12 5.15
C GLY A 232 -14.34 -1.28 6.13
N LEU A 233 -15.59 -1.62 6.44
CA LEU A 233 -15.94 -2.58 7.48
C LEU A 233 -16.83 -3.69 6.91
N LYS A 234 -16.45 -4.94 7.12
CA LYS A 234 -17.28 -6.11 6.80
C LYS A 234 -18.13 -6.47 8.03
N LEU A 235 -19.41 -6.72 7.79
CA LEU A 235 -20.37 -7.20 8.77
C LEU A 235 -20.73 -8.65 8.46
N SER A 236 -20.83 -9.50 9.47
CA SER A 236 -21.31 -10.87 9.29
C SER A 236 -22.21 -11.35 10.43
N PHE A 237 -23.14 -12.24 10.09
CA PHE A 237 -24.10 -12.84 11.02
C PHE A 237 -23.79 -14.33 11.27
N PRO A 238 -23.94 -14.82 12.51
CA PRO A 238 -23.64 -16.22 12.85
C PRO A 238 -24.59 -17.22 12.17
N GLU A 239 -24.14 -18.46 11.99
CA GLU A 239 -24.90 -19.51 11.27
C GLU A 239 -26.25 -19.84 11.93
N ASN A 240 -26.33 -19.73 13.25
CA ASN A 240 -27.51 -20.11 14.02
C ASN A 240 -28.62 -19.03 14.03
N GLU A 241 -28.42 -17.87 13.40
CA GLU A 241 -29.39 -16.76 13.43
C GLU A 241 -30.23 -16.61 12.13
N VAL A 242 -30.08 -17.47 11.11
CA VAL A 242 -30.69 -17.28 9.77
C VAL A 242 -32.22 -17.05 9.76
N ASP A 243 -32.96 -17.74 10.63
CA ASP A 243 -34.41 -17.57 10.85
C ASP A 243 -34.73 -17.14 12.31
N GLY A 244 -33.73 -16.59 13.01
CA GLY A 244 -33.75 -16.35 14.45
C GLY A 244 -34.28 -15.00 14.89
N PHE A 245 -34.53 -14.06 13.97
CA PHE A 245 -34.81 -12.65 14.30
C PHE A 245 -36.27 -12.42 14.70
N ASN A 246 -36.61 -12.80 15.93
CA ASN A 246 -37.97 -12.67 16.44
C ASN A 246 -37.99 -12.23 17.90
N LEU A 247 -38.81 -11.23 18.21
CA LEU A 247 -39.06 -10.84 19.60
C LEU A 247 -39.94 -11.90 20.28
N ALA A 248 -39.39 -12.51 21.33
CA ALA A 248 -40.08 -13.49 22.15
C ALA A 248 -40.80 -12.80 23.31
N TYR A 249 -42.01 -13.27 23.64
CA TYR A 249 -42.78 -12.76 24.76
C TYR A 249 -42.11 -13.13 26.09
N VAL A 250 -41.98 -12.16 26.99
CA VAL A 250 -41.19 -12.29 28.23
C VAL A 250 -42.07 -12.65 29.44
N ASP A 251 -43.32 -12.23 29.44
CA ASP A 251 -44.21 -12.40 30.59
C ASP A 251 -44.82 -13.83 30.65
N GLU A 252 -45.46 -14.19 31.78
CA GLU A 252 -46.07 -15.53 31.95
C GLU A 252 -47.17 -15.78 30.90
N GLY A 253 -47.00 -16.84 30.09
CA GLY A 253 -47.97 -17.27 29.08
C GLY A 253 -47.31 -17.76 27.78
N SER A 254 -48.10 -17.91 26.74
CA SER A 254 -47.61 -18.08 25.36
C SER A 254 -48.22 -17.01 24.47
N ALA A 255 -47.37 -16.31 23.74
CA ALA A 255 -47.78 -15.38 22.68
C ALA A 255 -47.01 -15.71 21.41
N LYS A 256 -47.54 -15.28 20.26
CA LYS A 256 -46.82 -15.44 18.99
C LYS A 256 -45.57 -14.55 19.01
N PRO A 257 -44.41 -15.05 18.56
CA PRO A 257 -43.23 -14.22 18.40
C PRO A 257 -43.44 -13.17 17.31
N ILE A 258 -42.81 -12.01 17.47
CA ILE A 258 -42.92 -10.90 16.51
C ILE A 258 -41.67 -10.88 15.63
N PRO A 259 -41.75 -11.20 14.33
CA PRO A 259 -40.62 -11.07 13.43
C PRO A 259 -40.26 -9.60 13.25
N TYR A 260 -38.96 -9.32 13.20
CA TYR A 260 -38.46 -7.97 12.94
C TYR A 260 -37.47 -7.95 11.76
N SER A 261 -37.17 -6.76 11.29
CA SER A 261 -36.28 -6.44 10.18
C SER A 261 -35.11 -5.60 10.69
N ILE A 262 -33.99 -5.67 9.97
CA ILE A 262 -32.80 -4.87 10.24
C ILE A 262 -32.34 -4.26 8.91
N ASP A 263 -32.31 -2.93 8.86
CA ASP A 263 -31.88 -2.17 7.69
C ASP A 263 -30.57 -1.40 7.98
N CYS A 264 -29.71 -1.29 6.97
CA CYS A 264 -28.42 -0.58 7.01
C CYS A 264 -28.22 0.25 5.74
N ASN A 265 -28.54 1.54 5.80
CA ASN A 265 -28.44 2.41 4.61
C ASN A 265 -27.00 2.68 4.12
N ALA A 266 -25.99 2.41 4.96
CA ALA A 266 -24.59 2.56 4.61
C ALA A 266 -23.96 1.26 4.08
N CYS A 267 -24.67 0.13 4.18
CA CYS A 267 -24.21 -1.16 3.72
C CYS A 267 -24.49 -1.31 2.22
N GLU A 268 -23.67 -2.12 1.53
CA GLU A 268 -23.94 -2.52 0.14
C GLU A 268 -25.31 -3.19 -0.01
N ASP A 269 -25.66 -4.06 0.94
CA ASP A 269 -27.00 -4.61 1.08
C ASP A 269 -27.78 -3.81 2.12
N THR A 270 -28.82 -3.08 1.69
CA THR A 270 -29.52 -2.16 2.60
C THR A 270 -30.52 -2.86 3.53
N SER A 271 -31.04 -4.03 3.16
CA SER A 271 -31.97 -4.82 3.98
C SER A 271 -31.28 -6.11 4.41
N LEU A 272 -30.79 -6.12 5.64
CA LEU A 272 -30.00 -7.22 6.20
C LEU A 272 -30.90 -8.37 6.66
N VAL A 273 -31.99 -8.02 7.33
CA VAL A 273 -33.02 -8.95 7.79
C VAL A 273 -34.37 -8.42 7.34
N SER A 274 -35.20 -9.30 6.78
CA SER A 274 -36.55 -8.98 6.36
C SER A 274 -37.54 -9.96 6.98
N ASN A 275 -38.46 -9.46 7.80
CA ASN A 275 -39.53 -10.24 8.42
C ASN A 275 -39.02 -11.52 9.10
N GLY A 276 -38.01 -11.36 9.96
CA GLY A 276 -37.41 -12.42 10.76
C GLY A 276 -36.37 -13.28 10.06
N LYS A 277 -36.07 -13.00 8.78
CA LYS A 277 -35.14 -13.80 7.96
C LYS A 277 -33.97 -12.99 7.46
N LEU A 278 -32.77 -13.53 7.62
CA LEU A 278 -31.56 -12.93 7.06
C LEU A 278 -31.60 -12.93 5.52
N ASN A 279 -31.35 -11.78 4.93
CA ASN A 279 -31.44 -11.53 3.48
C ASN A 279 -30.07 -11.14 2.89
N LEU A 280 -29.01 -11.84 3.30
CA LEU A 280 -27.64 -11.61 2.85
C LEU A 280 -27.05 -12.84 2.18
N ASN A 281 -26.32 -12.62 1.09
CA ASN A 281 -25.50 -13.67 0.49
C ASN A 281 -24.32 -13.97 1.41
N ASN A 282 -24.06 -15.25 1.67
CA ASN A 282 -23.01 -15.70 2.60
C ASN A 282 -23.11 -15.13 4.03
N ARG A 283 -24.22 -14.43 4.38
CA ARG A 283 -24.45 -13.79 5.68
C ARG A 283 -23.52 -12.60 5.95
N GLU A 284 -23.01 -11.98 4.89
CA GLU A 284 -22.07 -10.87 4.97
C GLU A 284 -22.57 -9.66 4.19
N THR A 285 -22.17 -8.47 4.60
CA THR A 285 -22.27 -7.23 3.82
C THR A 285 -21.13 -6.30 4.18
N VAL A 286 -20.94 -5.22 3.41
CA VAL A 286 -19.82 -4.29 3.57
C VAL A 286 -20.34 -2.86 3.71
N VAL A 287 -19.67 -2.08 4.58
CA VAL A 287 -19.78 -0.63 4.65
C VAL A 287 -18.47 -0.05 4.14
N GLY A 288 -18.50 0.64 3.00
CA GLY A 288 -17.31 1.31 2.46
C GLY A 288 -16.82 2.45 3.35
N GLY A 289 -15.51 2.64 3.44
CA GLY A 289 -14.91 3.74 4.18
C GLY A 289 -13.38 3.67 4.27
N GLU A 290 -12.75 4.81 4.49
CA GLU A 290 -11.30 4.94 4.64
C GLU A 290 -10.96 5.80 5.85
N GLY A 291 -9.78 5.56 6.45
CA GLY A 291 -9.23 6.38 7.53
C GLY A 291 -9.41 5.76 8.91
N ASP A 292 -9.44 6.59 9.95
CA ASP A 292 -9.32 6.09 11.33
C ASP A 292 -10.66 5.65 11.95
N THR A 293 -11.78 5.89 11.26
CA THR A 293 -13.13 5.62 11.77
C THR A 293 -14.10 5.31 10.64
N VAL A 294 -14.93 4.29 10.83
CA VAL A 294 -16.09 3.98 9.98
C VAL A 294 -17.33 3.95 10.87
N SER A 295 -18.44 4.56 10.43
CA SER A 295 -19.68 4.60 11.20
C SER A 295 -20.86 4.17 10.36
N LEU A 296 -21.76 3.40 10.97
CA LEU A 296 -23.01 2.97 10.35
C LEU A 296 -24.16 3.00 11.36
N MET A 297 -25.39 2.93 10.84
CA MET A 297 -26.59 2.83 11.66
C MET A 297 -27.36 1.58 11.26
N LEU A 298 -27.67 0.73 12.23
CA LEU A 298 -28.63 -0.35 12.07
C LEU A 298 -29.99 0.11 12.58
N ASN A 299 -30.97 0.15 11.70
CA ASN A 299 -32.36 0.41 12.05
C ASN A 299 -33.07 -0.94 12.25
N VAL A 300 -33.52 -1.21 13.46
CA VAL A 300 -34.22 -2.45 13.81
C VAL A 300 -35.70 -2.11 14.00
N HIS A 301 -36.58 -2.82 13.30
CA HIS A 301 -38.00 -2.49 13.31
C HIS A 301 -38.92 -3.67 13.04
N TYR A 302 -40.17 -3.56 13.47
CA TYR A 302 -41.26 -4.43 13.04
C TYR A 302 -42.43 -3.56 12.60
N ASP A 303 -43.16 -4.04 11.59
CA ASP A 303 -44.16 -3.24 10.91
C ASP A 303 -45.51 -3.93 10.78
N ASN A 304 -46.56 -3.18 11.11
CA ASN A 304 -47.96 -3.53 10.82
C ASN A 304 -48.38 -4.92 11.34
N ILE A 305 -47.91 -5.33 12.52
CA ILE A 305 -48.30 -6.60 13.13
C ILE A 305 -49.76 -6.51 13.58
N SER A 306 -50.57 -7.48 13.20
CA SER A 306 -52.01 -7.51 13.54
C SER A 306 -52.24 -7.51 15.05
N ALA A 307 -53.20 -6.71 15.53
CA ALA A 307 -53.62 -6.71 16.93
C ALA A 307 -54.06 -8.09 17.42
N ASP A 308 -54.64 -8.92 16.54
CA ASP A 308 -55.08 -10.28 16.87
C ASP A 308 -53.90 -11.25 17.11
N ASP A 309 -52.71 -10.90 16.64
CA ASP A 309 -51.49 -11.68 16.81
C ASP A 309 -50.61 -11.18 17.97
N LEU A 310 -51.04 -10.12 18.66
CA LEU A 310 -50.30 -9.47 19.73
C LEU A 310 -50.92 -9.75 21.10
N THR A 311 -50.07 -10.10 22.06
CA THR A 311 -50.42 -10.12 23.47
C THR A 311 -49.85 -8.86 24.12
N THR A 312 -50.63 -8.18 24.95
CA THR A 312 -50.14 -7.02 25.70
C THR A 312 -49.08 -7.47 26.70
N GLY A 313 -47.86 -6.98 26.56
CA GLY A 313 -46.74 -7.30 27.46
C GLY A 313 -45.41 -6.91 26.84
N ASN A 314 -44.33 -7.40 27.43
CA ASN A 314 -42.97 -7.14 26.95
C ASN A 314 -42.50 -8.26 26.04
N TYR A 315 -41.78 -7.87 24.99
CA TYR A 315 -41.09 -8.78 24.08
C TYR A 315 -39.59 -8.46 24.04
N TYR A 316 -38.76 -9.48 23.86
CA TYR A 316 -37.31 -9.37 23.91
C TYR A 316 -36.66 -10.29 22.87
N ASP A 317 -35.56 -9.83 22.29
CA ASP A 317 -34.62 -10.67 21.56
C ASP A 317 -33.20 -10.09 21.67
N GLN A 318 -32.21 -10.88 21.28
CA GLN A 318 -30.83 -10.48 21.14
C GLN A 318 -30.25 -11.11 19.86
N PHE A 319 -29.56 -10.31 19.06
CA PHE A 319 -28.83 -10.78 17.87
C PHE A 319 -27.35 -10.39 17.96
N THR A 320 -26.51 -11.07 17.17
CA THR A 320 -25.06 -10.86 17.16
C THR A 320 -24.59 -10.46 15.77
N VAL A 321 -23.74 -9.43 15.70
CA VAL A 321 -23.06 -9.02 14.48
C VAL A 321 -21.56 -9.05 14.73
N TYR A 322 -20.81 -9.73 13.86
CA TYR A 322 -19.36 -9.66 13.84
C TYR A 322 -18.90 -8.56 12.89
N PHE A 323 -17.83 -7.88 13.28
CA PHE A 323 -17.21 -6.81 12.51
C PHE A 323 -15.76 -7.18 12.23
N GLU A 324 -15.38 -7.06 10.97
CA GLU A 324 -14.03 -7.29 10.48
C GLU A 324 -13.61 -6.14 9.56
N GLU A 325 -12.32 -5.94 9.38
CA GLU A 325 -11.83 -5.01 8.36
C GLU A 325 -12.14 -5.57 6.96
N ASN A 326 -12.51 -4.70 6.04
CA ASN A 326 -12.72 -5.09 4.64
C ASN A 326 -11.40 -4.91 3.87
N LEU A 327 -10.69 -6.01 3.63
CA LEU A 327 -9.41 -6.05 2.92
C LEU A 327 -9.58 -6.03 1.40
#